data_AF-A0A848GEV9-F1
#
_entry.id   AF-A0A848GEV9-F1
#
_cell.length_a   1.000
_cell.length_b   1.000
_cell.length_c   1.000
_cell.angle_alpha   90.00
_cell.angle_beta   90.00
_cell.angle_gamma   90.00
#
_symmetry.space_group_name_H-M   'P 1'
#
loop_
_entity.id
_entity.type
_entity.pdbx_description
1 polymer ?
#
loop_
_entity_poly.entity_id
_entity_poly.type
_entity_poly.pdbx_seq_one_letter_code
_entity_poly.pdbx_strand_id
1 'polypeptide(L)' 'MRGEVDPQSSMFHYFSVESRIPADHPLRRVKKLAESALSAISAELDGLYARTGRPSIPPERLLKAQLLIAFYS' A
#
# COMPACT_ATOMS: atom_id res chain seq x y z
N MET A 1 8.62 -11.41 10.15
CA MET A 1 9.09 -11.06 8.79
C MET A 1 8.16 -9.98 8.25
N ARG A 2 8.65 -8.90 7.64
CA ARG A 2 7.75 -7.98 6.92
C ARG A 2 7.17 -8.73 5.72
N GLY A 3 5.85 -8.73 5.58
CA GLY A 3 5.20 -9.36 4.43
C GLY A 3 5.50 -8.58 3.16
N GLU A 4 5.45 -9.27 2.03
CA GLU A 4 5.44 -8.62 0.72
C GLU A 4 3.99 -8.22 0.37
N VAL A 5 3.84 -7.15 -0.40
CA VAL A 5 2.53 -6.84 -0.98
C VAL A 5 2.25 -7.87 -2.06
N ASP A 6 1.47 -8.89 -1.72
CA ASP A 6 0.88 -9.79 -2.71
C ASP A 6 -0.30 -9.06 -3.41
N PRO A 7 -0.19 -8.75 -4.72
CA PRO A 7 -1.34 -8.33 -5.49
C PRO A 7 -2.26 -9.54 -5.65
N GLN A 8 -3.23 -9.67 -4.75
CA GLN A 8 -4.22 -10.74 -4.72
C GLN A 8 -4.80 -11.02 -6.11
N SER A 9 -4.40 -12.14 -6.71
CA SER A 9 -4.96 -12.63 -7.97
C SER A 9 -5.89 -13.81 -7.72
N SER A 10 -7.12 -13.70 -8.24
CA SER A 10 -8.09 -14.76 -8.62
C SER A 10 -9.35 -14.98 -7.76
N MET A 11 -10.31 -14.06 -7.91
CA MET A 11 -11.73 -14.41 -8.12
C MET A 11 -12.16 -13.61 -9.37
N PHE A 12 -12.36 -14.29 -10.50
CA PHE A 12 -12.12 -13.70 -11.83
C PHE A 12 -13.24 -12.76 -12.32
N HIS A 13 -13.05 -11.47 -12.09
CA HIS A 13 -13.39 -10.43 -13.06
C HIS A 13 -12.06 -9.83 -13.57
N TYR A 14 -11.78 -9.94 -14.89
CA TYR A 14 -10.57 -9.40 -15.50
C TYR A 14 -10.69 -7.88 -15.70
N PHE A 15 -10.62 -7.12 -14.62
CA PHE A 15 -10.25 -5.71 -14.73
C PHE A 15 -9.36 -5.33 -13.57
N SER A 16 -8.34 -4.54 -13.86
CA SER A 16 -7.55 -3.92 -12.81
C SER A 16 -8.42 -2.88 -12.11
N VAL A 17 -8.47 -2.88 -10.78
CA VAL A 17 -9.15 -1.80 -10.04
C VAL A 17 -8.53 -0.45 -10.40
N GLU A 18 -7.21 -0.43 -10.62
CA GLU A 18 -6.48 0.75 -11.10
C GLU A 18 -6.99 1.24 -12.46
N SER A 19 -7.45 0.35 -13.34
CA SER A 19 -7.99 0.74 -14.65
C SER A 19 -9.41 1.32 -14.56
N ARG A 20 -10.06 1.26 -13.38
CA ARG A 20 -11.36 1.90 -13.13
C ARG A 20 -11.22 3.31 -12.54
N ILE A 21 -10.03 3.70 -12.08
CA ILE A 21 -9.78 5.01 -11.49
C ILE A 21 -9.41 5.99 -12.62
N PRO A 22 -10.13 7.11 -12.79
CA PRO A 22 -9.80 8.13 -13.80
C PRO A 22 -8.33 8.57 -13.74
N ALA A 23 -7.72 8.87 -14.89
CA ALA A 23 -6.31 9.25 -14.98
C ALA A 23 -5.99 10.57 -14.24
N ASP A 24 -6.99 11.44 -14.14
CA ASP A 24 -6.98 12.73 -13.47
C ASP A 24 -7.46 12.66 -12.00
N HIS A 25 -7.74 11.46 -11.49
CA HIS A 25 -8.23 11.30 -10.13
C HIS A 25 -7.23 11.84 -9.09
N PRO A 26 -7.65 12.70 -8.13
CA PRO A 26 -6.74 13.35 -7.18
C PRO A 26 -5.86 12.38 -6.38
N LEU A 27 -6.43 11.22 -6.01
CA LEU A 27 -5.71 10.18 -5.28
C LEU A 27 -4.51 9.60 -6.02
N ARG A 28 -4.42 9.71 -7.36
CA ARG A 28 -3.22 9.27 -8.09
C ARG A 28 -1.99 10.09 -7.70
N ARG A 29 -2.16 11.40 -7.47
CA ARG A 29 -1.08 12.27 -6.99
C ARG A 29 -0.73 11.96 -5.53
N VAL A 30 -1.74 11.78 -4.70
CA VAL A 30 -1.57 11.39 -3.29
C VAL A 30 -0.82 10.07 -3.18
N LYS A 31 -1.19 9.05 -3.97
CA LYS A 31 -0.52 7.74 -4.00
C LYS A 31 0.97 7.88 -4.30
N LYS A 32 1.35 8.68 -5.31
CA LYS A 32 2.75 8.94 -5.66
C LYS A 32 3.53 9.58 -4.50
N LEU A 33 2.93 10.57 -3.83
CA LEU A 33 3.53 11.24 -2.68
C LEU A 33 3.70 10.27 -1.50
N ALA A 34 2.67 9.50 -1.19
CA ALA A 34 2.72 8.49 -0.13
C ALA A 34 3.77 7.42 -0.43
N GLU A 35 3.88 6.95 -1.68
CA GLU A 35 4.90 5.99 -2.10
C GLU A 35 6.31 6.55 -1.95
N SER A 36 6.54 7.80 -2.34
CA SER A 36 7.84 8.45 -2.13
C SER A 36 8.18 8.59 -0.65
N ALA A 37 7.22 8.99 0.18
CA ALA A 37 7.44 9.13 1.62
C ALA A 37 7.70 7.79 2.30
N LEU A 38 6.93 6.76 1.96
CA LEU A 38 7.10 5.41 2.51
C LEU A 38 8.41 4.76 2.05
N SER A 39 8.82 5.01 0.80
CA SER A 39 10.12 4.55 0.30
C SER A 39 11.28 5.17 1.06
N ALA A 40 11.15 6.44 1.48
CA ALA A 40 12.20 7.14 2.21
C ALA A 40 12.42 6.60 3.63
N ILE A 41 11.41 5.96 4.22
CA ILE A 41 11.47 5.36 5.57
C ILE A 41 11.47 3.82 5.54
N SER A 42 11.67 3.21 4.37
CA SER A 42 11.47 1.78 4.21
C SER A 42 12.42 0.98 5.09
N ALA A 43 13.71 1.34 5.12
CA ALA A 43 14.73 0.64 5.90
C ALA A 43 14.49 0.70 7.42
N GLU A 44 13.99 1.82 7.92
CA GLU A 44 13.57 1.98 9.31
C GLU A 44 12.39 1.05 9.60
N LEU A 45 11.42 0.97 8.69
CA LEU A 45 10.31 0.03 8.80
C LEU A 45 10.80 -1.42 8.74
N ASP A 46 11.80 -1.79 7.93
CA ASP A 46 12.39 -3.15 7.95
C ASP A 46 12.87 -3.52 9.36
N GLY A 47 13.60 -2.60 9.98
CA GLY A 47 14.26 -2.81 11.26
C GLY A 47 13.29 -3.08 12.42
N LEU A 48 12.04 -2.61 12.31
CA LEU A 48 11.00 -2.82 13.31
C LEU A 48 10.38 -4.23 13.27
N TYR A 49 10.54 -4.97 12.17
CA TYR A 49 9.91 -6.28 12.00
C TYR A 49 10.89 -7.43 12.29
N ALA A 50 10.39 -8.46 12.98
CA ALA A 50 11.16 -9.67 13.22
C ALA A 50 11.64 -10.30 11.90
N ARG A 51 12.86 -10.84 11.85
CA ARG A 51 13.38 -11.50 10.63
C ARG A 51 12.74 -12.86 10.35
N THR A 52 12.17 -13.50 11.38
CA THR A 52 11.56 -14.84 11.31
C THR A 52 10.07 -14.78 11.69
N GLY A 53 9.41 -15.93 11.68
CA GLY A 53 7.98 -16.07 12.04
C GLY A 53 7.01 -15.76 10.91
N ARG A 54 5.71 -15.72 11.23
CA ARG A 54 4.65 -15.47 10.24
C ARG A 54 4.79 -14.06 9.63
N PRO A 55 4.74 -13.93 8.29
CA PRO A 55 4.69 -12.63 7.64
C PRO A 55 3.50 -11.80 8.15
N SER A 56 3.80 -10.56 8.50
CA SER A 56 2.82 -9.57 8.93
C SER A 56 2.34 -8.74 7.74
N ILE A 57 1.24 -7.99 7.91
CA ILE A 57 0.81 -7.03 6.89
C ILE A 57 1.86 -5.90 6.81
N PRO A 58 2.33 -5.53 5.61
CA PRO A 58 3.26 -4.41 5.44
C PRO A 58 2.67 -3.11 6.03
N PRO A 59 3.43 -2.35 6.82
CA PRO A 59 2.93 -1.12 7.44
C PRO A 59 2.42 -0.10 6.40
N GLU A 60 3.01 -0.08 5.20
CA GLU A 60 2.64 0.77 4.07
C GLU A 60 1.17 0.59 3.67
N ARG A 61 0.62 -0.62 3.77
CA ARG A 61 -0.79 -0.88 3.46
C ARG A 61 -1.71 -0.17 4.44
N LEU A 62 -1.40 -0.27 5.74
CA LEU A 62 -2.21 0.36 6.79
C LEU A 62 -2.09 1.88 6.74
N LEU A 63 -0.90 2.40 6.48
CA LEU A 63 -0.65 3.84 6.37
C LEU A 63 -1.38 4.44 5.15
N LYS A 64 -1.34 3.77 3.99
CA LYS A 64 -2.13 4.19 2.81
C LYS A 64 -3.63 4.14 3.08
N ALA A 65 -4.12 3.15 3.83
CA ALA A 65 -5.53 3.08 4.21
C ALA A 65 -5.94 4.23 5.14
N GLN A 66 -5.09 4.60 6.11
CA GLN A 66 -5.35 5.75 6.98
C GLN A 66 -5.45 7.06 6.22
N LEU A 67 -4.66 7.26 5.16
CA LEU A 67 -4.81 8.42 4.28
C LEU A 67 -6.20 8.45 3.62
N LEU A 68 -6.69 7.31 3.14
CA LEU A 68 -8.05 7.24 2.57
C LEU A 68 -9.12 7.56 3.61
N ILE A 69 -9.00 7.01 4.82
CA ILE A 69 -9.91 7.34 5.92
C ILE A 69 -9.89 8.85 6.15
N ALA A 70 -8.70 9.45 6.34
CA ALA A 70 -8.58 10.88 6.61
C ALA A 70 -9.15 11.80 5.50
N PHE A 71 -9.19 11.35 4.23
CA PHE A 71 -9.76 12.15 3.14
C PHE A 71 -11.27 11.98 2.96
N TYR A 72 -11.87 10.90 3.49
CA TYR A 72 -13.25 10.52 3.17
C TYR A 72 -14.11 10.13 4.38
N SER A 73 -13.61 10.32 5.60
CA SER A 73 -14.34 10.09 6.86
C SER A 73 -15.06 11.33 7.38
#